data_AF-A0A0B4HBD8-F1
#
_entry.id   AF-A0A0B4HBD8-F1
#
_cell.length_a   1.000
_cell.length_b   1.000
_cell.length_c   1.000
_cell.angle_alpha   90.00
_cell.angle_beta   90.00
_cell.angle_gamma   90.00
#
_symmetry.space_group_name_H-M   'P 1'
#
loop_
_entity.id
_entity.type
_entity.pdbx_description
1 polymer ?
#
loop_
_entity_poly.entity_id
_entity_poly.type
_entity_poly.pdbx_seq_one_letter_code
_entity_poly.pdbx_strand_id
1 'polypeptide(L)'
;MSPSQTLDATAAGLPESRVLIIGTGGTICMQEGPDGLAPSEDFLETAMAPRPSFNDMSGLDVKLQAYQDGKLTSLASLRTPPTAYHRHIRYSVLEFTPLLDSSSISAADWASMAACVKENYHLFDGFVILHGTDSLAYTASALSFMMSNLGKPVILTGSQAPIFALQSDAVDNLLGSLILAGTFVIPEVGLFFHHKLYRGNRTTKVSSAAFEAFASPNCDPLAKVNGLGVTVNWPLVLRPTSIAEFQIQRHLDTAHVACVRVFPGIKPEMVDAVLRLPGLRGLILETFGMGNVPGGGGGRLTQVVEAAVRRGVVVVNVSQCVSGFVSPVYAPGTQLGRVGVIFGLDLTAEAALAKLSYLLALPGLAPADIPDRFARSLRGEMTEIAHPTFSHPSAPLEASAAARLTPAESAFAALGYAIQGDELPVVRQLLEGEGGRLLHTADYAGNTPCHLAAVNGSTDIMLELLQRGASVHERNRAGNSPLFLATLSGNEACAELLRSAGAHLSMDEIERGPLAKHCR
;
A
#
# COMPACT_ATOMS: atom_id res chain seq x y z
N MET A 1 32.10 -35.40 -32.72
CA MET A 1 32.24 -33.93 -32.78
C MET A 1 30.86 -33.35 -33.00
N SER A 2 30.26 -32.83 -31.94
CA SER A 2 28.99 -32.09 -31.95
C SER A 2 29.23 -30.86 -31.07
N PRO A 3 29.05 -29.63 -31.55
CA PRO A 3 29.43 -28.46 -30.79
C PRO A 3 28.49 -28.31 -29.60
N SER A 4 29.11 -28.19 -28.43
CA SER A 4 28.49 -27.71 -27.20
C SER A 4 27.79 -26.38 -27.46
N GLN A 5 26.47 -26.36 -27.28
CA GLN A 5 25.72 -25.12 -27.10
C GLN A 5 26.09 -24.54 -25.73
N THR A 6 27.21 -23.83 -25.67
CA THR A 6 27.40 -22.77 -24.68
C THR A 6 26.45 -21.66 -25.06
N LEU A 7 25.30 -21.61 -24.39
CA LEU A 7 24.45 -20.43 -24.34
C LEU A 7 25.31 -19.28 -23.79
N ASP A 8 25.56 -18.28 -24.62
CA ASP A 8 26.12 -16.99 -24.21
C ASP A 8 25.22 -16.38 -23.12
N ALA A 9 25.62 -16.54 -21.86
CA ALA A 9 24.98 -15.91 -20.71
C ALA A 9 25.24 -14.39 -20.63
N THR A 10 25.89 -13.80 -21.64
CA THR A 10 26.29 -12.39 -21.70
C THR A 10 25.34 -11.49 -22.50
N ALA A 11 24.24 -12.01 -23.05
CA ALA A 11 23.29 -11.24 -23.88
C ALA A 11 21.99 -10.82 -23.16
N ALA A 12 21.71 -11.30 -21.95
CA ALA A 12 20.51 -10.90 -21.22
C ALA A 12 20.80 -9.66 -20.35
N GLY A 13 20.26 -8.50 -20.74
CA GLY A 13 20.33 -7.29 -19.91
C GLY A 13 19.68 -7.50 -18.52
N LEU A 14 19.93 -6.57 -17.59
CA LEU A 14 19.30 -6.62 -16.27
C LEU A 14 17.76 -6.60 -16.38
N PRO A 15 17.02 -7.30 -15.50
CA PRO A 15 15.57 -7.28 -15.51
C PRO A 15 15.03 -5.85 -15.38
N GLU A 16 13.93 -5.58 -16.08
CA GLU A 16 13.27 -4.26 -16.09
C GLU A 16 11.88 -4.38 -15.46
N SER A 17 11.56 -3.52 -14.50
CA SER A 17 10.21 -3.38 -13.92
C SER A 17 9.54 -2.12 -14.44
N ARG A 18 8.21 -2.12 -14.61
CA ARG A 18 7.44 -0.98 -15.10
C ARG A 18 6.70 -0.27 -13.97
N VAL A 19 6.92 1.02 -13.80
CA VAL A 19 6.23 1.84 -12.78
C VAL A 19 5.47 2.98 -13.44
N LEU A 20 4.21 3.18 -13.06
CA LEU A 20 3.44 4.35 -13.48
C LEU A 20 3.51 5.42 -12.40
N ILE A 21 3.97 6.61 -12.77
CA ILE A 21 3.88 7.81 -11.94
C ILE A 21 2.57 8.52 -12.29
N ILE A 22 1.72 8.75 -11.30
CA ILE A 22 0.47 9.50 -11.42
C ILE A 22 0.70 10.88 -10.82
N GLY A 23 0.80 11.90 -11.67
CA GLY A 23 1.03 13.29 -11.29
C GLY A 23 -0.28 13.98 -10.94
N THR A 24 -0.57 14.16 -9.65
CA THR A 24 -1.80 14.85 -9.20
C THR A 24 -1.58 16.31 -8.83
N GLY A 25 -0.31 16.70 -8.66
CA GLY A 25 0.11 18.06 -8.32
C GLY A 25 1.04 18.09 -7.10
N GLY A 26 0.95 19.19 -6.35
CA GLY A 26 1.79 19.44 -5.17
C GLY A 26 3.14 20.08 -5.48
N THR A 27 3.82 20.53 -4.41
CA THR A 27 5.08 21.29 -4.48
C THR A 27 6.16 20.60 -5.30
N ILE A 28 6.19 19.26 -5.34
CA ILE A 28 7.19 18.46 -6.04
C ILE A 28 7.29 18.79 -7.53
N CYS A 29 6.16 19.12 -8.17
CA CYS A 29 6.06 19.45 -9.59
C CYS A 29 5.82 20.94 -9.85
N MET A 30 5.99 21.82 -8.86
CA MET A 30 5.80 23.27 -9.03
C MET A 30 7.08 23.99 -9.49
N GLN A 31 6.93 25.09 -10.23
CA GLN A 31 7.99 26.04 -10.56
C GLN A 31 7.66 27.43 -10.01
N GLU A 32 8.69 28.24 -9.78
CA GLU A 32 8.49 29.65 -9.42
C GLU A 32 7.90 30.42 -10.60
N GLY A 33 6.76 31.08 -10.34
CA GLY A 33 6.10 31.99 -11.25
C GLY A 33 5.86 33.36 -10.59
N PRO A 34 5.30 34.33 -11.35
CA PRO A 34 5.07 35.70 -10.87
C PRO A 34 4.12 35.78 -9.66
N ASP A 35 3.20 34.82 -9.53
CA ASP A 35 2.22 34.75 -8.43
C ASP A 35 2.61 33.72 -7.34
N GLY A 36 3.86 33.26 -7.33
CA GLY A 36 4.35 32.20 -6.45
C GLY A 36 4.54 30.87 -7.19
N LEU A 37 4.50 29.75 -6.44
CA LEU A 37 4.69 28.42 -7.02
C LEU A 37 3.46 28.00 -7.85
N ALA A 38 3.69 27.66 -9.12
CA ALA A 38 2.66 27.17 -10.05
C ALA A 38 3.04 25.77 -10.58
N PRO A 39 2.07 24.90 -10.92
CA PRO A 39 2.37 23.59 -11.48
C PRO A 39 3.16 23.68 -12.81
N SER A 40 4.17 22.82 -12.97
CA SER A 40 4.89 22.63 -14.24
C SER A 40 4.16 21.62 -15.11
N GLU A 41 4.02 21.93 -16.39
CA GLU A 41 3.66 20.93 -17.41
C GLU A 41 4.91 20.13 -17.82
N ASP A 42 4.70 18.97 -18.45
CA ASP A 42 5.76 18.10 -18.99
C ASP A 42 6.79 17.69 -17.93
N PHE A 43 6.32 17.21 -16.76
CA PHE A 43 7.19 16.90 -15.62
C PHE A 43 8.25 15.83 -15.95
N LEU A 44 7.95 14.87 -16.81
CA LEU A 44 8.92 13.83 -17.21
C LEU A 44 10.12 14.46 -17.94
N GLU A 45 9.86 15.33 -18.91
CA GLU A 45 10.85 15.96 -19.78
C GLU A 45 11.64 17.06 -19.06
N THR A 46 10.95 17.89 -18.28
CA THR A 46 11.55 19.08 -17.66
C THR A 46 12.26 18.76 -16.34
N ALA A 47 11.68 17.87 -15.54
CA ALA A 47 12.17 17.55 -14.19
C ALA A 47 12.93 16.23 -14.12
N MET A 48 12.59 15.19 -14.89
CA MET A 48 13.21 13.88 -14.71
C MET A 48 14.30 13.58 -15.74
N ALA A 49 14.02 13.78 -17.03
CA ALA A 49 14.92 13.44 -18.12
C ALA A 49 16.33 14.06 -18.05
N PRO A 50 16.52 15.31 -17.58
CA PRO A 50 17.85 15.93 -17.51
C PRO A 50 18.73 15.39 -16.38
N ARG A 51 18.19 14.58 -15.46
CA ARG A 51 18.88 14.12 -14.24
C ARG A 51 19.40 12.70 -14.44
N PRO A 52 20.72 12.46 -14.40
CA PRO A 52 21.30 11.12 -14.58
C PRO A 52 20.85 10.09 -13.54
N SER A 53 20.36 10.52 -12.38
CA SER A 53 19.81 9.63 -11.35
C SER A 53 18.46 9.01 -11.75
N PHE A 54 17.71 9.69 -12.61
CA PHE A 54 16.39 9.28 -13.11
C PHE A 54 16.47 8.66 -14.50
N ASN A 55 17.48 9.07 -15.28
CA ASN A 55 17.66 8.66 -16.66
C ASN A 55 19.07 8.10 -16.87
N ASP A 56 19.17 6.84 -17.25
CA ASP A 56 20.44 6.21 -17.67
C ASP A 56 20.94 6.69 -19.04
N MET A 57 20.27 7.70 -19.61
CA MET A 57 20.52 8.29 -20.92
C MET A 57 20.25 7.30 -22.07
N SER A 58 19.51 6.22 -21.82
CA SER A 58 18.89 5.45 -22.90
C SER A 58 17.86 6.32 -23.64
N GLY A 59 17.70 6.08 -24.94
CA GLY A 59 16.83 6.90 -25.76
C GLY A 59 15.35 6.80 -25.35
N LEU A 60 14.61 7.90 -25.57
CA LEU A 60 13.16 8.04 -25.29
C LEU A 60 12.27 7.24 -26.25
N ASP A 61 12.85 6.39 -27.09
CA ASP A 61 12.21 5.63 -28.16
C ASP A 61 11.26 4.54 -27.63
N VAL A 62 11.46 4.07 -26.40
CA VAL A 62 10.54 3.13 -25.76
C VAL A 62 9.39 3.88 -25.12
N LYS A 63 8.17 3.62 -25.61
CA LYS A 63 6.93 4.15 -25.04
C LYS A 63 6.19 3.10 -24.24
N LEU A 64 5.60 3.48 -23.12
CA LEU A 64 4.70 2.62 -22.35
C LEU A 64 3.26 2.90 -22.74
N GLN A 65 2.44 1.85 -22.72
CA GLN A 65 1.00 1.99 -22.88
C GLN A 65 0.38 2.25 -21.50
N ALA A 66 -0.60 3.15 -21.43
CA ALA A 66 -1.36 3.44 -20.23
C ALA A 66 -2.82 3.75 -20.60
N TYR A 67 -3.73 3.58 -19.66
CA TYR A 67 -5.10 4.05 -19.77
C TYR A 67 -5.27 5.39 -19.07
N GLN A 68 -5.94 6.32 -19.73
CA GLN A 68 -6.40 7.58 -19.17
C GLN A 68 -7.88 7.74 -19.51
N ASP A 69 -8.74 7.77 -18.49
CA ASP A 69 -10.20 7.85 -18.62
C ASP A 69 -10.76 6.79 -19.60
N GLY A 70 -10.28 5.55 -19.45
CA GLY A 70 -10.68 4.43 -20.30
C GLY A 70 -10.11 4.43 -21.73
N LYS A 71 -9.29 5.43 -22.12
CA LYS A 71 -8.63 5.46 -23.43
C LYS A 71 -7.19 4.99 -23.32
N LEU A 72 -6.79 4.09 -24.20
CA LEU A 72 -5.39 3.65 -24.30
C LEU A 72 -4.55 4.77 -24.93
N THR A 73 -3.50 5.18 -24.24
CA THR A 73 -2.55 6.22 -24.65
C THR A 73 -1.12 5.69 -24.59
N SER A 74 -0.24 6.33 -25.35
CA SER A 74 1.18 5.96 -25.41
C SER A 74 2.01 7.07 -24.78
N LEU A 75 2.64 6.76 -23.64
CA LEU A 75 3.42 7.69 -22.83
C LEU A 75 4.91 7.53 -23.13
N ALA A 76 5.64 8.65 -23.15
CA ALA A 76 7.10 8.62 -23.13
C ALA A 76 7.58 7.93 -21.84
N SER A 77 8.71 7.24 -21.91
CA SER A 77 9.28 6.54 -20.75
C SER A 77 10.74 6.86 -20.55
N LEU A 78 11.15 6.87 -19.29
CA LEU A 78 12.54 6.95 -18.85
C LEU A 78 12.93 5.62 -18.19
N ARG A 79 14.24 5.37 -18.13
CA ARG A 79 14.80 4.22 -17.42
C ARG A 79 15.85 4.67 -16.42
N THR A 80 15.73 4.20 -15.18
CA THR A 80 16.75 4.46 -14.16
C THR A 80 18.07 3.77 -14.52
N PRO A 81 19.23 4.28 -14.05
CA PRO A 81 20.45 3.49 -13.97
C PRO A 81 20.22 2.16 -13.22
N PRO A 82 21.12 1.17 -13.37
CA PRO A 82 21.06 -0.07 -12.60
C PRO A 82 20.97 0.22 -11.11
N THR A 83 19.92 -0.30 -10.47
CA THR A 83 19.76 -0.21 -9.02
C THR A 83 20.74 -1.15 -8.30
N ALA A 84 20.91 -0.94 -7.00
CA ALA A 84 21.67 -1.87 -6.12
C ALA A 84 21.09 -3.31 -6.10
N TYR A 85 19.89 -3.52 -6.66
CA TYR A 85 19.21 -4.81 -6.76
C TYR A 85 19.36 -5.45 -8.13
N HIS A 86 20.34 -5.01 -8.93
CA HIS A 86 20.63 -5.53 -10.26
C HIS A 86 19.41 -5.52 -11.19
N ARG A 87 18.65 -4.41 -11.18
CA ARG A 87 17.50 -4.20 -12.06
C ARG A 87 17.38 -2.77 -12.54
N HIS A 88 16.71 -2.58 -13.67
CA HIS A 88 16.27 -1.27 -14.14
C HIS A 88 14.80 -1.04 -13.80
N ILE A 89 14.43 0.22 -13.63
CA ILE A 89 13.04 0.65 -13.48
C ILE A 89 12.73 1.53 -14.68
N ARG A 90 11.83 1.06 -15.54
CA ARG A 90 11.25 1.88 -16.60
C ARG A 90 9.95 2.49 -16.10
N TYR A 91 9.78 3.78 -16.33
CA TYR A 91 8.60 4.47 -15.83
C TYR A 91 8.13 5.56 -16.78
N SER A 92 6.84 5.87 -16.67
CA SER A 92 6.16 6.95 -17.38
C SER A 92 5.39 7.80 -16.39
N VAL A 93 5.13 9.06 -16.75
CA VAL A 93 4.31 9.98 -15.96
C VAL A 93 2.98 10.19 -16.68
N LEU A 94 1.88 10.03 -15.95
CA LEU A 94 0.53 10.38 -16.37
C LEU A 94 0.05 11.52 -15.47
N GLU A 95 -0.09 12.72 -16.05
CA GLU A 95 -0.48 13.93 -15.32
C GLU A 95 -1.99 14.13 -15.37
N PHE A 96 -2.57 14.48 -14.22
CA PHE A 96 -3.98 14.86 -14.13
C PHE A 96 -4.14 16.31 -14.57
N THR A 97 -5.28 16.62 -15.18
CA THR A 97 -5.60 17.96 -15.65
C THR A 97 -6.92 18.43 -15.03
N PRO A 98 -6.93 19.53 -14.25
CA PRO A 98 -5.76 20.32 -13.83
C PRO A 98 -4.93 19.61 -12.75
N LEU A 99 -3.66 20.01 -12.62
CA LEU A 99 -2.86 19.68 -11.42
C LEU A 99 -3.42 20.43 -10.22
N LEU A 100 -3.56 19.75 -9.09
CA LEU A 100 -4.24 20.27 -7.91
C LEU A 100 -3.26 20.66 -6.80
N ASP A 101 -3.60 21.71 -6.07
CA ASP A 101 -3.11 21.88 -4.70
C ASP A 101 -3.81 20.85 -3.80
N SER A 102 -3.02 20.16 -2.97
CA SER A 102 -3.51 19.15 -2.05
C SER A 102 -4.57 19.67 -1.07
N SER A 103 -4.56 20.96 -0.75
CA SER A 103 -5.61 21.59 0.07
C SER A 103 -7.01 21.52 -0.56
N SER A 104 -7.08 21.38 -1.88
CA SER A 104 -8.31 21.35 -2.68
C SER A 104 -8.76 19.94 -3.09
N ILE A 105 -8.01 18.91 -2.68
CA ILE A 105 -8.33 17.53 -3.03
C ILE A 105 -9.58 17.06 -2.29
N SER A 106 -10.49 16.49 -3.06
CA SER A 106 -11.79 15.99 -2.62
C SER A 106 -11.89 14.47 -2.73
N ALA A 107 -13.00 13.91 -2.25
CA ALA A 107 -13.24 12.48 -2.36
C ALA A 107 -13.45 12.00 -3.81
N ALA A 108 -13.88 12.90 -4.71
CA ALA A 108 -13.96 12.61 -6.15
C ALA A 108 -12.55 12.43 -6.74
N ASP A 109 -11.58 13.23 -6.31
CA ASP A 109 -10.20 13.14 -6.78
C ASP A 109 -9.55 11.83 -6.31
N TRP A 110 -9.83 11.40 -5.07
CA TRP A 110 -9.42 10.07 -4.58
C TRP A 110 -10.01 8.94 -5.44
N ALA A 111 -11.26 9.07 -5.88
CA ALA A 111 -11.89 8.10 -6.76
C ALA A 111 -11.22 8.04 -8.13
N SER A 112 -10.84 9.20 -8.69
CA SER A 112 -10.08 9.30 -9.94
C SER A 112 -8.69 8.67 -9.82
N MET A 113 -7.97 8.91 -8.72
CA MET A 113 -6.67 8.27 -8.46
C MET A 113 -6.80 6.74 -8.36
N ALA A 114 -7.78 6.24 -7.60
CA ALA A 114 -8.03 4.80 -7.47
C ALA A 114 -8.44 4.17 -8.81
N ALA A 115 -9.26 4.85 -9.60
CA ALA A 115 -9.65 4.42 -10.95
C ALA A 115 -8.44 4.33 -11.89
N CYS A 116 -7.57 5.34 -11.90
CA CYS A 116 -6.35 5.35 -12.71
C CYS A 116 -5.45 4.15 -12.38
N VAL A 117 -5.24 3.84 -11.09
CA VAL A 117 -4.50 2.64 -10.67
C VAL A 117 -5.17 1.36 -11.15
N LYS A 118 -6.51 1.25 -11.04
CA LYS A 118 -7.26 0.06 -11.49
C LYS A 118 -7.20 -0.15 -13.00
N GLU A 119 -7.34 0.92 -13.79
CA GLU A 119 -7.28 0.86 -15.25
C GLU A 119 -5.90 0.44 -15.75
N ASN A 120 -4.85 0.86 -15.04
CA ASN A 120 -3.46 0.58 -15.38
C ASN A 120 -2.88 -0.64 -14.66
N TYR A 121 -3.68 -1.34 -13.86
CA TYR A 121 -3.19 -2.36 -12.92
C TYR A 121 -2.44 -3.50 -13.58
N HIS A 122 -2.84 -3.89 -14.79
CA HIS A 122 -2.22 -4.98 -15.55
C HIS A 122 -0.98 -4.57 -16.33
N LEU A 123 -0.77 -3.27 -16.57
CA LEU A 123 0.29 -2.75 -17.44
C LEU A 123 1.59 -2.43 -16.67
N PHE A 124 1.50 -2.22 -15.36
CA PHE A 124 2.61 -1.76 -14.52
C PHE A 124 2.79 -2.65 -13.29
N ASP A 125 4.03 -2.86 -12.85
CA ASP A 125 4.37 -3.67 -11.67
C ASP A 125 4.16 -2.90 -10.35
N GLY A 126 4.16 -1.56 -10.40
CA GLY A 126 3.93 -0.68 -9.24
C GLY A 126 3.49 0.74 -9.62
N PHE A 127 3.02 1.49 -8.63
CA PHE A 127 2.48 2.84 -8.82
C PHE A 127 3.13 3.82 -7.85
N VAL A 128 3.43 5.02 -8.35
CA VAL A 128 3.85 6.17 -7.53
C VAL A 128 2.86 7.31 -7.77
N ILE A 129 2.28 7.88 -6.72
CA ILE A 129 1.36 9.02 -6.83
C ILE A 129 2.06 10.26 -6.28
N LEU A 130 2.30 11.25 -7.14
CA LEU A 130 2.85 12.55 -6.74
C LEU A 130 1.73 13.42 -6.23
N HIS A 131 1.90 13.97 -5.03
CA HIS A 131 0.84 14.65 -4.32
C HIS A 131 1.40 15.73 -3.40
N GLY A 132 0.62 16.79 -3.16
CA GLY A 132 1.00 17.86 -2.23
C GLY A 132 0.98 17.38 -0.77
N THR A 133 1.81 17.98 0.07
CA THR A 133 2.06 17.42 1.41
C THR A 133 0.94 17.72 2.42
N ASP A 134 0.08 18.70 2.19
CA ASP A 134 -0.89 19.15 3.21
C ASP A 134 -2.00 18.13 3.49
N SER A 135 -2.48 17.43 2.46
CA SER A 135 -3.50 16.38 2.61
C SER A 135 -2.98 14.97 2.27
N LEU A 136 -1.68 14.78 2.10
CA LEU A 136 -1.07 13.51 1.70
C LEU A 136 -1.49 12.33 2.58
N ALA A 137 -1.52 12.52 3.91
CA ALA A 137 -1.91 11.49 4.88
C ALA A 137 -3.41 11.14 4.78
N TYR A 138 -4.28 12.11 4.46
CA TYR A 138 -5.70 11.88 4.21
C TYR A 138 -5.89 11.04 2.93
N THR A 139 -5.21 11.41 1.84
CA THR A 139 -5.29 10.67 0.58
C THR A 139 -4.72 9.26 0.72
N ALA A 140 -3.59 9.09 1.39
CA ALA A 140 -3.01 7.78 1.66
C ALA A 140 -3.97 6.89 2.47
N SER A 141 -4.66 7.47 3.45
CA SER A 141 -5.69 6.78 4.23
C SER A 141 -6.91 6.41 3.38
N ALA A 142 -7.45 7.33 2.60
CA ALA A 142 -8.61 7.11 1.74
C ALA A 142 -8.35 6.01 0.71
N LEU A 143 -7.25 6.12 -0.05
CA LEU A 143 -6.88 5.12 -1.05
C LEU A 143 -6.67 3.73 -0.43
N SER A 144 -6.12 3.66 0.79
CA SER A 144 -5.94 2.39 1.50
C SER A 144 -7.27 1.66 1.71
N PHE A 145 -8.35 2.36 2.07
CA PHE A 145 -9.67 1.74 2.23
C PHE A 145 -10.36 1.47 0.89
N MET A 146 -10.22 2.40 -0.07
CA MET A 146 -10.82 2.27 -1.40
C MET A 146 -10.26 1.09 -2.18
N MET A 147 -9.00 0.72 -1.95
CA MET A 147 -8.30 -0.38 -2.60
C MET A 147 -8.46 -1.68 -1.79
N SER A 148 -9.04 -2.70 -2.41
CA SER A 148 -9.24 -4.03 -1.81
C SER A 148 -8.55 -5.10 -2.66
N ASN A 149 -7.98 -6.12 -2.00
CA ASN A 149 -7.13 -7.13 -2.64
C ASN A 149 -5.99 -6.52 -3.46
N LEU A 150 -5.39 -5.44 -2.95
CA LEU A 150 -4.22 -4.84 -3.58
C LEU A 150 -3.05 -5.84 -3.49
N GLY A 151 -2.46 -6.18 -4.64
CA GLY A 151 -1.31 -7.09 -4.75
C GLY A 151 0.01 -6.42 -5.18
N LYS A 152 0.01 -5.10 -5.37
CA LYS A 152 1.12 -4.30 -5.91
C LYS A 152 1.34 -3.03 -5.09
N PRO A 153 2.56 -2.49 -5.03
CA PRO A 153 2.82 -1.25 -4.30
C PRO A 153 2.14 -0.05 -4.94
N VAL A 154 1.46 0.74 -4.10
CA VAL A 154 0.94 2.08 -4.45
C VAL A 154 1.57 3.06 -3.47
N ILE A 155 2.58 3.80 -3.91
CA ILE A 155 3.37 4.67 -3.04
C ILE A 155 3.01 6.13 -3.30
N LEU A 156 2.49 6.81 -2.29
CA LEU A 156 2.32 8.25 -2.30
C LEU A 156 3.63 8.93 -1.88
N THR A 157 3.98 10.01 -2.56
CA THR A 157 5.14 10.84 -2.23
C THR A 157 4.91 12.30 -2.62
N GLY A 158 5.74 13.17 -2.08
CA GLY A 158 5.75 14.60 -2.37
C GLY A 158 7.08 15.21 -1.94
N SER A 159 7.11 16.52 -1.77
CA SER A 159 8.30 17.22 -1.27
C SER A 159 7.92 18.51 -0.56
N GLN A 160 8.80 19.00 0.31
CA GLN A 160 8.69 20.33 0.90
C GLN A 160 9.22 21.41 -0.03
N ALA A 161 10.22 21.08 -0.86
CA ALA A 161 10.76 21.99 -1.88
C ALA A 161 10.58 21.40 -3.29
N PRO A 162 10.37 22.23 -4.33
CA PRO A 162 10.18 21.72 -5.67
C PRO A 162 11.40 21.00 -6.22
N ILE A 163 11.21 20.08 -7.17
CA ILE A 163 12.35 19.36 -7.77
C ILE A 163 13.30 20.27 -8.55
N PHE A 164 12.81 21.45 -8.97
CA PHE A 164 13.59 22.47 -9.68
C PHE A 164 14.46 23.32 -8.75
N ALA A 165 14.23 23.28 -7.44
CA ALA A 165 15.04 24.00 -6.48
C ALA A 165 16.39 23.30 -6.25
N LEU A 166 17.46 24.09 -6.05
CA LEU A 166 18.81 23.56 -5.78
C LEU A 166 18.85 22.73 -4.49
N GLN A 167 18.20 23.22 -3.43
CA GLN A 167 18.08 22.52 -2.16
C GLN A 167 16.67 21.93 -2.06
N SER A 168 16.55 20.63 -2.32
CA SER A 168 15.26 19.95 -2.42
C SER A 168 15.31 18.51 -1.93
N ASP A 169 14.23 18.08 -1.26
CA ASP A 169 13.97 16.70 -0.87
C ASP A 169 13.25 15.88 -1.96
N ALA A 170 12.81 16.54 -3.05
CA ALA A 170 12.04 15.92 -4.12
C ALA A 170 12.75 14.76 -4.83
N VAL A 171 14.06 14.92 -5.10
CA VAL A 171 14.83 13.90 -5.83
C VAL A 171 14.89 12.60 -5.04
N ASP A 172 15.23 12.68 -3.75
CA ASP A 172 15.35 11.51 -2.87
C ASP A 172 13.99 10.84 -2.62
N ASN A 173 12.95 11.65 -2.38
CA ASN A 173 11.60 11.15 -2.17
C ASN A 173 11.05 10.44 -3.42
N LEU A 174 11.25 11.00 -4.61
CA LEU A 174 10.77 10.41 -5.85
C LEU A 174 11.58 9.18 -6.26
N LEU A 175 12.91 9.25 -6.21
CA LEU A 175 13.78 8.13 -6.58
C LEU A 175 13.60 6.96 -5.62
N GLY A 176 13.49 7.21 -4.32
CA GLY A 176 13.20 6.17 -3.33
C GLY A 176 11.85 5.50 -3.56
N SER A 177 10.82 6.28 -3.94
CA SER A 177 9.49 5.75 -4.29
C SER A 177 9.53 4.87 -5.52
N LEU A 178 10.25 5.27 -6.58
CA LEU A 178 10.46 4.46 -7.78
C LEU A 178 11.17 3.15 -7.45
N ILE A 179 12.27 3.22 -6.69
CA ILE A 179 13.04 2.03 -6.28
C ILE A 179 12.16 1.08 -5.50
N LEU A 180 11.39 1.58 -4.52
CA LEU A 180 10.50 0.75 -3.73
C LEU A 180 9.41 0.11 -4.59
N ALA A 181 8.71 0.90 -5.42
CA ALA A 181 7.60 0.43 -6.25
C ALA A 181 8.04 -0.55 -7.36
N GLY A 182 9.22 -0.34 -7.94
CA GLY A 182 9.76 -1.20 -9.00
C GLY A 182 10.52 -2.42 -8.49
N THR A 183 10.95 -2.42 -7.22
CA THR A 183 11.80 -3.50 -6.68
C THR A 183 11.04 -4.47 -5.77
N PHE A 184 10.18 -3.96 -4.88
CA PHE A 184 9.59 -4.77 -3.80
C PHE A 184 8.07 -4.85 -3.93
N VAL A 185 7.52 -6.06 -3.88
CA VAL A 185 6.07 -6.25 -3.85
C VAL A 185 5.56 -6.06 -2.41
N ILE A 186 5.41 -4.79 -2.01
CA ILE A 186 4.77 -4.36 -0.77
C ILE A 186 3.33 -3.97 -1.14
N PRO A 187 2.35 -4.87 -1.00
CA PRO A 187 1.04 -4.72 -1.63
C PRO A 187 0.09 -3.86 -0.79
N GLU A 188 0.57 -2.66 -0.45
CA GLU A 188 -0.12 -1.69 0.39
C GLU A 188 -0.09 -0.30 -0.24
N VAL A 189 -1.02 0.53 0.20
CA VAL A 189 -0.92 1.98 -0.01
C VAL A 189 0.09 2.51 1.01
N GLY A 190 1.27 2.89 0.53
CA GLY A 190 2.37 3.41 1.33
C GLY A 190 2.55 4.91 1.17
N LEU A 191 3.19 5.55 2.15
CA LEU A 191 3.67 6.93 2.05
C LEU A 191 5.18 6.91 2.24
N PHE A 192 5.92 7.32 1.21
CA PHE A 192 7.38 7.41 1.29
C PHE A 192 7.83 8.85 1.49
N PHE A 193 8.58 9.10 2.57
CA PHE A 193 9.16 10.40 2.86
C PHE A 193 10.43 10.22 3.70
N HIS A 194 11.46 11.01 3.42
CA HIS A 194 12.69 11.06 4.21
C HIS A 194 13.27 9.66 4.53
N HIS A 195 13.49 8.87 3.48
CA HIS A 195 14.08 7.53 3.53
C HIS A 195 13.27 6.47 4.31
N LYS A 196 11.99 6.74 4.62
CA LYS A 196 11.10 5.80 5.30
C LYS A 196 9.84 5.58 4.47
N LEU A 197 9.46 4.31 4.28
CA LEU A 197 8.16 3.92 3.75
C LEU A 197 7.25 3.59 4.92
N TYR A 198 6.18 4.35 5.09
CA TYR A 198 5.16 4.11 6.10
C TYR A 198 3.94 3.45 5.48
N ARG A 199 3.18 2.70 6.30
CA ARG A 199 1.81 2.34 5.95
C ARG A 199 0.98 3.62 5.85
N GLY A 200 0.36 3.88 4.69
CA GLY A 200 -0.27 5.17 4.40
C GLY A 200 -1.33 5.59 5.42
N ASN A 201 -2.22 4.67 5.77
CA ASN A 201 -3.28 4.87 6.77
C ASN A 201 -2.79 4.90 8.25
N ARG A 202 -1.48 4.94 8.47
CA ARG A 202 -0.84 5.10 9.79
C ARG A 202 -0.03 6.40 9.88
N THR A 203 -0.11 7.26 8.87
CA THR A 203 0.70 8.50 8.80
C THR A 203 -0.07 9.74 9.21
N THR A 204 0.68 10.74 9.66
CA THR A 204 0.21 12.11 9.87
C THR A 204 1.34 13.10 9.56
N LYS A 205 0.99 14.32 9.13
CA LYS A 205 1.96 15.39 8.89
C LYS A 205 2.34 16.03 10.23
N VAL A 206 3.63 15.98 10.59
CA VAL A 206 4.15 16.47 11.87
C VAL A 206 4.99 17.75 11.75
N SER A 207 5.39 18.12 10.54
CA SER A 207 6.11 19.38 10.28
C SER A 207 5.64 20.02 8.98
N SER A 208 5.57 21.35 8.97
CA SER A 208 5.32 22.17 7.79
C SER A 208 6.60 22.69 7.13
N ALA A 209 7.78 22.44 7.72
CA ALA A 209 9.05 23.02 7.25
C ALA A 209 10.19 21.99 7.16
N ALA A 210 10.23 20.99 8.04
CA ALA A 210 11.29 19.99 8.02
C ALA A 210 11.10 19.00 6.86
N PHE A 211 12.20 18.54 6.26
CA PHE A 211 12.16 17.47 5.26
C PHE A 211 11.66 16.14 5.84
N GLU A 212 11.77 15.91 7.16
CA GLU A 212 11.06 14.84 7.84
C GLU A 212 9.63 15.32 8.21
N ALA A 213 8.80 15.52 7.17
CA ALA A 213 7.48 16.14 7.33
C ALA A 213 6.41 15.19 7.90
N PHE A 214 6.61 13.87 7.80
CA PHE A 214 5.63 12.85 8.16
C PHE A 214 6.17 11.87 9.20
N ALA A 215 5.28 11.41 10.07
CA ALA A 215 5.54 10.35 11.02
C ALA A 215 4.46 9.26 10.95
N SER A 216 4.81 8.06 11.41
CA SER A 216 3.87 7.00 11.75
C SER A 216 4.01 6.66 13.24
N PRO A 217 3.22 7.30 14.10
CA PRO A 217 3.51 7.33 15.54
C PRO A 217 3.19 6.03 16.28
N ASN A 218 2.25 5.23 15.76
CA ASN A 218 1.77 3.99 16.38
C ASN A 218 2.07 2.75 15.52
N CYS A 219 2.89 2.87 14.48
CA CYS A 219 3.27 1.78 13.59
C CYS A 219 4.69 2.00 13.07
N ASP A 220 5.51 0.96 13.11
CA ASP A 220 6.85 1.05 12.53
C ASP A 220 6.79 1.27 11.00
N PRO A 221 7.83 1.85 10.39
CA PRO A 221 7.94 1.91 8.94
C PRO A 221 7.92 0.52 8.30
N LEU A 222 7.21 0.37 7.18
CA LEU A 222 7.22 -0.83 6.34
C LEU A 222 8.60 -1.06 5.72
N ALA A 223 9.33 0.00 5.38
CA ALA A 223 10.70 -0.09 4.92
C ALA A 223 11.53 1.12 5.32
N LYS A 224 12.85 0.93 5.47
CA LYS A 224 13.83 1.99 5.70
C LYS A 224 14.92 1.92 4.64
N VAL A 225 15.27 3.06 4.07
CA VAL A 225 16.36 3.22 3.10
C VAL A 225 17.56 3.81 3.85
N ASN A 226 18.74 3.23 3.68
CA ASN A 226 19.98 3.72 4.26
C ASN A 226 21.14 3.44 3.30
N GLY A 227 22.37 3.78 3.71
CA GLY A 227 23.56 3.59 2.87
C GLY A 227 23.90 2.14 2.49
N LEU A 228 23.27 1.15 3.13
CA LEU A 228 23.43 -0.28 2.81
C LEU A 228 22.33 -0.81 1.88
N GLY A 229 21.29 -0.01 1.59
CA GLY A 229 20.15 -0.38 0.77
C GLY A 229 18.82 -0.22 1.51
N VAL A 230 17.83 -1.05 1.14
CA VAL A 230 16.46 -1.02 1.63
C VAL A 230 16.25 -2.22 2.54
N THR A 231 15.82 -1.95 3.78
CA THR A 231 15.40 -2.99 4.72
C THR A 231 13.88 -2.93 4.84
N VAL A 232 13.19 -3.99 4.37
CA VAL A 232 11.74 -4.13 4.47
C VAL A 232 11.37 -4.92 5.72
N ASN A 233 10.41 -4.42 6.50
CA ASN A 233 9.84 -5.09 7.65
C ASN A 233 8.72 -6.05 7.21
N TRP A 234 9.09 -7.14 6.54
CA TRP A 234 8.13 -8.12 5.99
C TRP A 234 7.09 -8.65 6.99
N PRO A 235 7.42 -8.91 8.28
CA PRO A 235 6.42 -9.30 9.27
C PRO A 235 5.29 -8.27 9.49
N LEU A 236 5.54 -7.00 9.19
CA LEU A 236 4.56 -5.93 9.31
C LEU A 236 3.71 -5.76 8.05
N VAL A 237 4.22 -6.17 6.88
CA VAL A 237 3.56 -6.01 5.58
C VAL A 237 2.31 -6.89 5.49
N LEU A 238 1.16 -6.27 5.21
CA LEU A 238 -0.10 -6.98 5.00
C LEU A 238 -0.24 -7.43 3.56
N ARG A 239 -0.88 -8.59 3.36
CA ARG A 239 -1.15 -9.17 2.05
C ARG A 239 -2.59 -9.63 1.95
N PRO A 240 -3.21 -9.59 0.76
CA PRO A 240 -4.51 -10.21 0.56
C PRO A 240 -4.45 -11.71 0.85
N THR A 241 -5.36 -12.19 1.70
CA THR A 241 -5.54 -13.62 2.00
C THR A 241 -6.78 -14.20 1.32
N SER A 242 -7.61 -13.35 0.73
CA SER A 242 -8.73 -13.73 -0.12
C SER A 242 -8.27 -13.98 -1.56
N ILE A 243 -8.80 -15.04 -2.16
CA ILE A 243 -8.63 -15.34 -3.59
C ILE A 243 -9.62 -14.47 -4.36
N ALA A 244 -9.20 -13.24 -4.64
CA ALA A 244 -9.98 -12.27 -5.38
C ALA A 244 -9.05 -11.28 -6.08
N GLU A 245 -9.48 -10.81 -7.25
CA GLU A 245 -8.76 -9.76 -7.97
C GLU A 245 -8.79 -8.43 -7.22
N PHE A 246 -7.83 -7.54 -7.56
CA PHE A 246 -7.82 -6.15 -7.11
C PHE A 246 -9.12 -5.44 -7.47
N GLN A 247 -9.81 -4.85 -6.49
CA GLN A 247 -11.06 -4.10 -6.69
C GLN A 247 -10.99 -2.74 -6.00
N ILE A 248 -11.72 -1.78 -6.55
CA ILE A 248 -11.84 -0.43 -5.99
C ILE A 248 -13.27 -0.10 -5.59
N GLN A 249 -13.43 0.58 -4.45
CA GLN A 249 -14.67 1.24 -4.05
C GLN A 249 -14.57 2.73 -4.41
N ARG A 250 -15.26 3.15 -5.47
CA ARG A 250 -15.18 4.54 -5.98
C ARG A 250 -15.91 5.54 -5.10
N HIS A 251 -17.04 5.14 -4.52
CA HIS A 251 -17.86 6.02 -3.71
C HIS A 251 -17.35 5.98 -2.27
N LEU A 252 -16.48 6.94 -1.94
CA LEU A 252 -16.15 7.34 -0.58
C LEU A 252 -16.64 8.78 -0.45
N ASP A 253 -17.62 9.03 0.40
CA ASP A 253 -18.24 10.37 0.51
C ASP A 253 -17.96 10.97 1.89
N THR A 254 -17.11 11.99 1.91
CA THR A 254 -16.73 12.71 3.14
C THR A 254 -17.74 13.79 3.52
N ALA A 255 -18.70 14.14 2.66
CA ALA A 255 -19.68 15.21 2.93
C ALA A 255 -20.56 14.94 4.16
N HIS A 256 -20.63 13.68 4.59
CA HIS A 256 -21.46 13.23 5.70
C HIS A 256 -20.70 12.99 7.01
N VAL A 257 -19.39 13.28 7.05
CA VAL A 257 -18.55 13.08 8.23
C VAL A 257 -17.86 14.38 8.61
N ALA A 258 -17.97 14.78 9.86
CA ALA A 258 -17.27 15.95 10.40
C ALA A 258 -16.13 15.52 11.34
N CYS A 259 -15.11 16.35 11.47
CA CYS A 259 -14.08 16.24 12.52
C CYS A 259 -14.21 17.42 13.48
N VAL A 260 -14.28 17.16 14.78
CA VAL A 260 -14.33 18.20 15.81
C VAL A 260 -13.27 17.95 16.86
N ARG A 261 -12.39 18.93 17.03
CA ARG A 261 -11.37 18.94 18.07
C ARG A 261 -11.87 19.60 19.34
N VAL A 262 -11.86 18.83 20.43
CA VAL A 262 -12.21 19.32 21.77
C VAL A 262 -11.10 20.23 22.29
N PHE A 263 -11.44 21.36 22.91
CA PHE A 263 -10.46 22.25 23.55
C PHE A 263 -10.97 22.69 24.94
N PRO A 264 -10.10 23.12 25.86
CA PRO A 264 -10.53 23.55 27.19
C PRO A 264 -11.53 24.70 27.07
N GLY A 265 -12.74 24.51 27.62
CA GLY A 265 -13.83 25.48 27.54
C GLY A 265 -14.72 25.39 26.29
N ILE A 266 -14.56 24.36 25.45
CA ILE A 266 -15.51 24.11 24.34
C ILE A 266 -16.94 24.00 24.88
N LYS A 267 -17.87 24.74 24.25
CA LYS A 267 -19.27 24.74 24.66
C LYS A 267 -20.00 23.54 24.05
N PRO A 268 -20.82 22.79 24.81
CA PRO A 268 -21.63 21.69 24.27
C PRO A 268 -22.48 22.09 23.07
N GLU A 269 -22.94 23.34 23.02
CA GLU A 269 -23.74 23.91 21.94
C GLU A 269 -22.98 23.96 20.59
N MET A 270 -21.64 24.11 20.63
CA MET A 270 -20.82 24.07 19.42
C MET A 270 -20.83 22.68 18.79
N VAL A 271 -20.73 21.63 19.62
CA VAL A 271 -20.77 20.24 19.18
C VAL A 271 -22.18 19.85 18.74
N ASP A 272 -23.21 20.31 19.47
CA ASP A 272 -24.62 20.09 19.11
C ASP A 272 -24.96 20.72 17.75
N ALA A 273 -24.44 21.93 17.46
CA ALA A 273 -24.65 22.58 16.18
C ALA A 273 -24.10 21.75 15.01
N VAL A 274 -22.88 21.19 15.15
CA VAL A 274 -22.30 20.28 14.15
C VAL A 274 -23.15 19.02 14.01
N LEU A 275 -23.52 18.39 15.14
CA LEU A 275 -24.32 17.16 15.17
C LEU A 275 -25.77 17.30 14.66
N ARG A 276 -26.22 18.53 14.39
CA ARG A 276 -27.52 18.86 13.80
C ARG A 276 -27.43 19.27 12.33
N LEU A 277 -26.23 19.31 11.74
CA LEU A 277 -26.07 19.60 10.32
C LEU A 277 -26.91 18.62 9.49
N PRO A 278 -27.74 19.10 8.56
CA PRO A 278 -28.55 18.25 7.70
C PRO A 278 -27.66 17.26 6.94
N GLY A 279 -28.00 15.98 7.02
CA GLY A 279 -27.27 14.91 6.33
C GLY A 279 -25.98 14.44 7.01
N LEU A 280 -25.60 14.96 8.18
CA LEU A 280 -24.46 14.42 8.93
C LEU A 280 -24.78 12.98 9.38
N ARG A 281 -23.89 12.04 9.04
CA ARG A 281 -24.00 10.61 9.43
C ARG A 281 -22.89 10.17 10.37
N GLY A 282 -21.76 10.89 10.38
CA GLY A 282 -20.60 10.55 11.20
C GLY A 282 -19.94 11.76 11.86
N LEU A 283 -19.33 11.56 13.03
CA LEU A 283 -18.48 12.54 13.71
C LEU A 283 -17.21 11.86 14.22
N ILE A 284 -16.05 12.36 13.81
CA ILE A 284 -14.77 12.10 14.47
C ILE A 284 -14.59 13.16 15.55
N LEU A 285 -14.58 12.73 16.80
CA LEU A 285 -14.38 13.58 17.96
C LEU A 285 -12.95 13.39 18.47
N GLU A 286 -12.10 14.39 18.26
CA GLU A 286 -10.73 14.38 18.77
C GLU A 286 -10.72 14.87 20.23
N THR A 287 -10.37 13.99 21.16
CA THR A 287 -10.45 14.23 22.61
C THR A 287 -9.08 14.23 23.30
N PHE A 288 -9.06 14.58 24.59
CA PHE A 288 -7.80 14.70 25.33
C PHE A 288 -7.23 13.35 25.77
N GLY A 289 -5.92 13.18 25.59
CA GLY A 289 -5.17 12.03 26.10
C GLY A 289 -5.80 10.70 25.66
N MET A 290 -6.16 9.85 26.61
CA MET A 290 -6.70 8.51 26.35
C MET A 290 -8.19 8.48 25.96
N GLY A 291 -8.81 9.62 25.60
CA GLY A 291 -10.21 9.64 25.18
C GLY A 291 -11.16 10.57 25.95
N ASN A 292 -10.65 11.58 26.67
CA ASN A 292 -11.42 12.32 27.69
C ASN A 292 -12.09 13.59 27.15
N VAL A 293 -13.34 13.84 27.59
CA VAL A 293 -14.11 15.06 27.29
C VAL A 293 -14.43 15.90 28.54
N PRO A 294 -14.57 17.24 28.40
CA PRO A 294 -14.95 18.12 29.51
C PRO A 294 -16.29 17.76 30.16
N GLY A 295 -16.37 17.94 31.48
CA GLY A 295 -17.59 17.71 32.26
C GLY A 295 -17.87 16.26 32.65
N GLY A 296 -17.05 15.29 32.21
CA GLY A 296 -17.21 13.87 32.52
C GLY A 296 -18.51 13.27 31.98
N GLY A 297 -18.81 12.02 32.31
CA GLY A 297 -20.06 11.38 31.91
C GLY A 297 -21.19 11.73 32.87
N GLY A 298 -22.19 12.37 32.29
CA GLY A 298 -23.19 13.18 32.97
C GLY A 298 -23.11 14.65 32.53
N GLY A 299 -21.96 15.10 32.03
CA GLY A 299 -21.79 16.44 31.46
C GLY A 299 -22.67 16.68 30.23
N ARG A 300 -23.08 17.93 30.02
CA ARG A 300 -23.95 18.34 28.90
C ARG A 300 -23.38 17.97 27.52
N LEU A 301 -22.05 17.94 27.37
CA LEU A 301 -21.40 17.48 26.13
C LEU A 301 -21.69 16.00 25.85
N THR A 302 -21.56 15.14 26.87
CA THR A 302 -21.89 13.70 26.76
C THR A 302 -23.36 13.49 26.43
N GLN A 303 -24.26 14.32 26.98
CA GLN A 303 -25.70 14.25 26.67
C GLN A 303 -26.01 14.64 25.21
N VAL A 304 -25.33 15.66 24.68
CA VAL A 304 -25.43 16.07 23.27
C VAL A 304 -24.96 14.94 22.34
N VAL A 305 -23.84 14.29 22.67
CA VAL A 305 -23.32 13.15 21.91
C VAL A 305 -24.28 11.96 21.97
N GLU A 306 -24.77 11.61 23.16
CA GLU A 306 -25.77 10.55 23.34
C GLU A 306 -27.04 10.80 22.51
N ALA A 307 -27.52 12.04 22.50
CA ALA A 307 -28.68 12.42 21.70
C ALA A 307 -28.43 12.25 20.19
N ALA A 308 -27.21 12.46 19.70
CA ALA A 308 -26.87 12.24 18.31
C ALA A 308 -26.71 10.75 17.96
N VAL A 309 -26.10 9.95 18.83
CA VAL A 309 -26.03 8.50 18.67
C VAL A 309 -27.42 7.89 18.61
N ARG A 310 -28.35 8.34 19.47
CA ARG A 310 -29.77 7.93 19.41
C ARG A 310 -30.48 8.32 18.11
N ARG A 311 -30.02 9.38 17.41
CA ARG A 311 -30.51 9.74 16.06
C ARG A 311 -29.86 8.92 14.93
N GLY A 312 -28.92 8.04 15.25
CA GLY A 312 -28.20 7.21 14.28
C GLY A 312 -26.92 7.84 13.74
N VAL A 313 -26.40 8.92 14.34
CA VAL A 313 -25.09 9.48 13.98
C VAL A 313 -24.00 8.61 14.60
N VAL A 314 -23.07 8.12 13.77
CA VAL A 314 -21.92 7.33 14.24
C VAL A 314 -20.86 8.27 14.79
N VAL A 315 -20.53 8.15 16.07
CA VAL A 315 -19.51 8.98 16.72
C VAL A 315 -18.30 8.14 17.06
N VAL A 316 -17.12 8.57 16.61
CA VAL A 316 -15.84 7.91 16.86
C VAL A 316 -14.95 8.84 17.69
N ASN A 317 -14.39 8.32 18.77
CA ASN A 317 -13.46 9.02 19.64
C ASN A 317 -12.01 8.71 19.24
N VAL A 318 -11.25 9.73 18.87
CA VAL A 318 -9.82 9.66 18.53
C VAL A 318 -9.03 10.57 19.46
N SER A 319 -7.78 10.22 19.75
CA SER A 319 -6.91 11.07 20.58
C SER A 319 -6.38 12.26 19.79
N GLN A 320 -6.23 13.40 20.44
CA GLN A 320 -5.44 14.52 19.92
C GLN A 320 -3.93 14.32 20.04
N CYS A 321 -3.50 13.33 20.84
CA CYS A 321 -2.09 13.00 20.99
C CYS A 321 -1.58 12.35 19.71
N VAL A 322 -0.40 12.75 19.26
CA VAL A 322 0.22 12.21 18.05
C VAL A 322 0.48 10.70 18.22
N SER A 323 0.85 10.25 19.41
CA SER A 323 1.05 8.83 19.74
C SER A 323 0.16 8.39 20.91
N GLY A 324 -0.06 7.08 20.99
CA GLY A 324 -0.91 6.46 22.00
C GLY A 324 -2.23 5.94 21.44
N PHE A 325 -3.14 5.58 22.33
CA PHE A 325 -4.41 4.96 21.99
C PHE A 325 -5.55 5.49 22.86
N VAL A 326 -6.76 5.50 22.33
CA VAL A 326 -7.98 5.74 23.10
C VAL A 326 -8.35 4.47 23.86
N SER A 327 -8.59 4.58 25.16
CA SER A 327 -8.86 3.45 26.03
C SER A 327 -10.03 3.70 26.97
N PRO A 328 -10.94 2.72 27.16
CA PRO A 328 -12.07 2.87 28.06
C PRO A 328 -11.70 2.82 29.56
N VAL A 329 -10.42 2.77 29.93
CA VAL A 329 -9.97 2.54 31.32
C VAL A 329 -10.25 3.73 32.26
N TYR A 330 -10.39 4.96 31.75
CA TYR A 330 -10.72 6.13 32.56
C TYR A 330 -12.22 6.43 32.56
N ALA A 331 -12.78 6.80 33.72
CA ALA A 331 -14.22 7.00 33.91
C ALA A 331 -14.91 7.90 32.85
N PRO A 332 -14.34 9.04 32.41
CA PRO A 332 -14.93 9.85 31.34
C PRO A 332 -14.95 9.14 29.97
N GLY A 333 -13.91 8.36 29.64
CA GLY A 333 -13.82 7.57 28.43
C GLY A 333 -14.81 6.39 28.44
N THR A 334 -14.92 5.65 29.55
CA THR A 334 -15.91 4.56 29.72
C THR A 334 -17.34 5.05 29.46
N GLN A 335 -17.64 6.28 29.87
CA GLN A 335 -18.99 6.84 29.74
C GLN A 335 -19.33 7.21 28.29
N LEU A 336 -18.37 7.66 27.48
CA LEU A 336 -18.58 7.82 26.04
C LEU A 336 -18.91 6.48 25.37
N GLY A 337 -18.20 5.41 25.74
CA GLY A 337 -18.51 4.07 25.26
C GLY A 337 -19.93 3.61 25.62
N ARG A 338 -20.40 3.93 26.85
CA ARG A 338 -21.76 3.58 27.30
C ARG A 338 -22.87 4.28 26.51
N VAL A 339 -22.61 5.47 25.96
CA VAL A 339 -23.58 6.20 25.12
C VAL A 339 -23.47 5.85 23.63
N GLY A 340 -22.66 4.83 23.29
CA GLY A 340 -22.51 4.29 21.94
C GLY A 340 -21.46 4.98 21.08
N VAL A 341 -20.52 5.72 21.69
CA VAL A 341 -19.33 6.23 20.98
C VAL A 341 -18.32 5.10 20.76
N ILE A 342 -17.82 4.98 19.53
CA ILE A 342 -16.82 4.00 19.15
C ILE A 342 -15.44 4.53 19.54
N PHE A 343 -14.57 3.67 20.10
CA PHE A 343 -13.19 4.04 20.37
C PHE A 343 -12.33 3.78 19.13
N GLY A 344 -11.67 4.82 18.63
CA GLY A 344 -10.77 4.74 17.49
C GLY A 344 -9.42 4.09 17.79
N LEU A 345 -9.18 3.65 19.03
CA LEU A 345 -7.91 3.05 19.49
C LEU A 345 -6.72 3.97 19.12
N ASP A 346 -5.76 3.45 18.36
CA ASP A 346 -4.52 4.12 17.95
C ASP A 346 -4.57 4.70 16.53
N LEU A 347 -5.79 4.89 15.98
CA LEU A 347 -6.02 5.56 14.70
C LEU A 347 -5.48 7.00 14.70
N THR A 348 -4.96 7.43 13.55
CA THR A 348 -4.81 8.85 13.23
C THR A 348 -6.18 9.45 12.89
N ALA A 349 -6.32 10.78 12.98
CA ALA A 349 -7.56 11.46 12.63
C ALA A 349 -7.90 11.29 11.13
N GLU A 350 -6.87 11.30 10.28
CA GLU A 350 -6.92 11.07 8.85
C GLU A 350 -7.51 9.69 8.53
N ALA A 351 -6.97 8.65 9.19
CA ALA A 351 -7.42 7.27 9.01
C ALA A 351 -8.84 7.06 9.56
N ALA A 352 -9.18 7.68 10.70
CA ALA A 352 -10.52 7.60 11.27
C ALA A 352 -11.58 8.23 10.36
N LEU A 353 -11.32 9.42 9.81
CA LEU A 353 -12.19 10.09 8.84
C LEU A 353 -12.38 9.22 7.59
N ALA A 354 -11.27 8.76 7.00
CA ALA A 354 -11.30 7.93 5.80
C ALA A 354 -12.05 6.61 6.03
N LYS A 355 -11.80 5.93 7.15
CA LYS A 355 -12.44 4.66 7.52
C LYS A 355 -13.94 4.82 7.72
N LEU A 356 -14.38 5.85 8.45
CA LEU A 356 -15.80 6.08 8.70
C LEU A 356 -16.52 6.46 7.40
N SER A 357 -15.92 7.32 6.59
CA SER A 357 -16.46 7.72 5.28
C SER A 357 -16.58 6.52 4.34
N TYR A 358 -15.59 5.62 4.34
CA TYR A 358 -15.63 4.36 3.60
C TYR A 358 -16.77 3.45 4.04
N LEU A 359 -16.89 3.18 5.35
CA LEU A 359 -17.95 2.30 5.87
C LEU A 359 -19.35 2.85 5.60
N LEU A 360 -19.55 4.17 5.74
CA LEU A 360 -20.82 4.84 5.43
C LEU A 360 -21.20 4.81 3.95
N ALA A 361 -20.25 4.54 3.07
CA ALA A 361 -20.42 4.49 1.63
C ALA A 361 -20.45 3.05 1.07
N LEU A 362 -20.24 2.03 1.91
CA LEU A 362 -20.32 0.63 1.49
C LEU A 362 -21.77 0.25 1.13
N PRO A 363 -22.02 -0.30 -0.06
CA PRO A 363 -23.36 -0.73 -0.45
C PRO A 363 -23.80 -1.92 0.41
N GLY A 364 -25.02 -1.83 0.94
CA GLY A 364 -25.63 -2.92 1.72
C GLY A 364 -25.14 -3.05 3.17
N LEU A 365 -24.24 -2.18 3.64
CA LEU A 365 -23.87 -2.15 5.05
C LEU A 365 -24.93 -1.37 5.85
N ALA A 366 -25.58 -2.02 6.82
CA ALA A 366 -26.54 -1.33 7.67
C ALA A 366 -25.79 -0.40 8.66
N PRO A 367 -26.33 0.79 8.97
CA PRO A 367 -25.72 1.70 9.95
C PRO A 367 -25.44 1.06 11.32
N ALA A 368 -26.25 0.07 11.71
CA ALA A 368 -26.09 -0.68 12.95
C ALA A 368 -24.83 -1.57 12.98
N ASP A 369 -24.32 -1.97 11.81
CA ASP A 369 -23.13 -2.84 11.69
C ASP A 369 -21.82 -2.04 11.63
N ILE A 370 -21.90 -0.73 11.43
CA ILE A 370 -20.73 0.16 11.31
C ILE A 370 -19.87 0.12 12.57
N PRO A 371 -20.40 0.20 13.81
CA PRO A 371 -19.58 0.12 15.02
C PRO A 371 -18.70 -1.13 15.08
N ASP A 372 -19.26 -2.29 14.78
CA ASP A 372 -18.55 -3.57 14.83
C ASP A 372 -17.47 -3.67 13.74
N ARG A 373 -17.74 -3.16 12.54
CA ARG A 373 -16.74 -3.10 11.47
C ARG A 373 -15.67 -2.05 11.73
N PHE A 374 -16.03 -0.93 12.34
CA PHE A 374 -15.09 0.14 12.66
C PHE A 374 -14.10 -0.29 13.75
N ALA A 375 -14.51 -1.14 14.69
CA ALA A 375 -13.64 -1.63 15.76
C ALA A 375 -12.54 -2.62 15.31
N ARG A 376 -12.59 -3.11 14.06
CA ARG A 376 -11.63 -4.08 13.51
C ARG A 376 -10.67 -3.44 12.53
N SER A 377 -9.44 -3.92 12.46
CA SER A 377 -8.46 -3.48 11.48
C SER A 377 -8.85 -3.96 10.09
N LEU A 378 -9.15 -3.03 9.17
CA LEU A 378 -9.56 -3.37 7.80
C LEU A 378 -8.37 -3.41 6.85
N ARG A 379 -7.37 -2.56 7.11
CA ARG A 379 -6.21 -2.28 6.26
C ARG A 379 -4.95 -2.03 7.09
N GLY A 380 -4.90 -2.52 8.34
CA GLY A 380 -3.75 -2.35 9.21
C GLY A 380 -3.62 -0.96 9.83
N GLU A 381 -4.68 -0.13 9.75
CA GLU A 381 -4.76 1.25 10.25
C GLU A 381 -4.81 1.36 11.77
N MET A 382 -5.16 0.27 12.44
CA MET A 382 -5.26 0.21 13.90
C MET A 382 -4.70 -1.10 14.42
N THR A 383 -4.20 -1.05 15.65
CA THR A 383 -3.73 -2.20 16.40
C THR A 383 -4.90 -2.73 17.20
N GLU A 384 -5.40 -3.89 16.81
CA GLU A 384 -6.44 -4.57 17.59
C GLU A 384 -5.87 -4.95 18.96
N ILE A 385 -6.71 -4.91 19.99
CA ILE A 385 -6.33 -5.39 21.33
C ILE A 385 -6.28 -6.92 21.25
N ALA A 386 -5.17 -7.46 20.74
CA ALA A 386 -4.93 -8.89 20.69
C ALA A 386 -4.62 -9.41 22.10
N HIS A 387 -5.32 -10.47 22.51
CA HIS A 387 -4.87 -11.28 23.64
C HIS A 387 -3.50 -11.90 23.31
N PRO A 388 -2.59 -12.06 24.30
CA PRO A 388 -1.28 -12.64 24.06
C PRO A 388 -1.41 -14.04 23.44
N THR A 389 -0.87 -14.21 22.25
CA THR A 389 -0.74 -15.50 21.56
C THR A 389 0.63 -16.08 21.87
N PHE A 390 0.67 -17.24 22.52
CA PHE A 390 1.89 -18.01 22.70
C PHE A 390 2.09 -18.96 21.51
N SER A 391 3.25 -18.89 20.86
CA SER A 391 3.69 -19.88 19.87
C SER A 391 4.84 -20.71 20.45
N HIS A 392 4.78 -22.02 20.24
CA HIS A 392 5.89 -22.92 20.59
C HIS A 392 6.99 -22.82 19.53
N PRO A 393 8.28 -22.90 19.90
CA PRO A 393 9.36 -22.97 18.93
C PRO A 393 9.22 -24.23 18.07
N SER A 394 9.25 -24.06 16.74
CA SER A 394 9.22 -25.15 15.78
C SER A 394 10.53 -25.96 15.81
N ALA A 395 10.40 -27.29 15.78
CA ALA A 395 11.51 -28.24 15.92
C ALA A 395 12.52 -28.18 14.75
N PRO A 396 13.81 -28.53 14.94
CA PRO A 396 14.79 -28.57 13.85
C PRO A 396 14.73 -29.87 13.04
N LEU A 397 14.96 -29.76 11.73
CA LEU A 397 15.23 -30.86 10.79
C LEU A 397 16.71 -31.28 10.81
N GLU A 398 16.99 -32.47 10.25
CA GLU A 398 18.23 -33.24 10.40
C GLU A 398 19.56 -32.55 10.05
N ALA A 399 20.60 -32.94 10.79
CA ALA A 399 21.86 -32.22 10.98
C ALA A 399 22.91 -32.31 9.83
N SER A 400 22.66 -33.03 8.74
CA SER A 400 23.70 -33.27 7.71
C SER A 400 23.71 -32.27 6.55
N ALA A 401 22.61 -31.50 6.35
CA ALA A 401 22.51 -30.44 5.33
C ALA A 401 22.65 -29.01 5.91
N ALA A 402 22.34 -28.82 7.20
CA ALA A 402 22.31 -27.51 7.87
C ALA A 402 23.68 -26.85 8.08
N ALA A 403 24.80 -27.57 7.88
CA ALA A 403 26.13 -27.05 8.16
C ALA A 403 26.65 -26.01 7.15
N ARG A 404 25.92 -25.74 6.06
CA ARG A 404 26.32 -24.79 4.99
C ARG A 404 25.27 -23.72 4.64
N LEU A 405 24.09 -23.75 5.26
CA LEU A 405 22.99 -22.84 4.98
C LEU A 405 22.62 -22.07 6.25
N THR A 406 22.18 -20.82 6.09
CA THR A 406 21.54 -20.09 7.19
C THR A 406 20.24 -20.80 7.61
N PRO A 407 19.74 -20.60 8.84
CA PRO A 407 18.47 -21.18 9.28
C PRO A 407 17.29 -20.86 8.35
N ALA A 408 17.27 -19.65 7.76
CA ALA A 408 16.25 -19.23 6.82
C ALA A 408 16.36 -19.98 5.47
N GLU A 409 17.57 -20.14 4.93
CA GLU A 409 17.80 -20.90 3.68
C GLU A 409 17.47 -22.39 3.87
N SER A 410 17.80 -22.96 5.03
CA SER A 410 17.45 -24.35 5.34
C SER A 410 15.93 -24.55 5.45
N ALA A 411 15.22 -23.61 6.08
CA ALA A 411 13.77 -23.68 6.20
C ALA A 411 13.08 -23.50 4.83
N PHE A 412 13.60 -22.60 3.98
CA PHE A 412 13.10 -22.44 2.63
C PHE A 412 13.37 -23.66 1.74
N ALA A 413 14.56 -24.24 1.85
CA ALA A 413 14.89 -25.48 1.13
C ALA A 413 13.96 -26.63 1.53
N ALA A 414 13.68 -26.79 2.84
CA ALA A 414 12.72 -27.78 3.32
C ALA A 414 11.32 -27.55 2.73
N LEU A 415 10.87 -26.29 2.69
CA LEU A 415 9.59 -25.94 2.06
C LEU A 415 9.59 -26.27 0.56
N GLY A 416 10.69 -25.97 -0.15
CA GLY A 416 10.84 -26.29 -1.57
C GLY A 416 10.75 -27.79 -1.86
N TYR A 417 11.42 -28.62 -1.05
CA TYR A 417 11.32 -30.08 -1.17
C TYR A 417 9.92 -30.61 -0.85
N ALA A 418 9.26 -30.07 0.18
CA ALA A 418 7.87 -30.44 0.50
C ALA A 418 6.91 -30.08 -0.64
N ILE A 419 7.10 -28.92 -1.28
CA ILE A 419 6.32 -28.50 -2.45
C ILE A 419 6.57 -29.45 -3.63
N GLN A 420 7.83 -29.79 -3.90
CA GLN A 420 8.21 -30.70 -4.99
C GLN A 420 7.68 -32.13 -4.76
N GLY A 421 7.68 -32.60 -3.51
CA GLY A 421 7.17 -33.90 -3.10
C GLY A 421 5.64 -33.98 -3.01
N ASP A 422 4.93 -32.89 -3.27
CA ASP A 422 3.47 -32.76 -3.10
C ASP A 422 2.98 -33.06 -1.66
N GLU A 423 3.80 -32.71 -0.67
CA GLU A 423 3.56 -33.00 0.75
C GLU A 423 2.79 -31.86 1.45
N LEU A 424 1.51 -31.68 1.10
CA LEU A 424 0.66 -30.61 1.68
C LEU A 424 0.69 -30.53 3.23
N PRO A 425 0.66 -31.64 4.00
CA PRO A 425 0.73 -31.56 5.46
C PRO A 425 2.03 -30.94 5.98
N VAL A 426 3.16 -31.25 5.33
CA VAL A 426 4.48 -30.72 5.69
C VAL A 426 4.58 -29.25 5.30
N VAL A 427 4.03 -28.87 4.14
CA VAL A 427 3.90 -27.46 3.73
C VAL A 427 3.12 -26.65 4.77
N ARG A 428 1.98 -27.15 5.24
CA ARG A 428 1.18 -26.49 6.30
C ARG A 428 1.99 -26.29 7.57
N GLN A 429 2.65 -27.35 8.03
CA GLN A 429 3.47 -27.32 9.24
C GLN A 429 4.63 -26.31 9.13
N LEU A 430 5.32 -26.27 7.99
CA LEU A 430 6.44 -25.35 7.76
C LEU A 430 6.01 -23.89 7.67
N LEU A 431 4.74 -23.63 7.31
CA LEU A 431 4.18 -22.28 7.18
C LEU A 431 3.42 -21.81 8.43
N GLU A 432 3.38 -22.59 9.51
CA GLU A 432 2.75 -22.19 10.78
C GLU A 432 3.62 -21.20 11.58
N GLY A 433 2.96 -20.34 12.35
CA GLY A 433 3.60 -19.36 13.23
C GLY A 433 4.58 -18.45 12.49
N GLU A 434 5.84 -18.48 12.91
CA GLU A 434 6.92 -17.70 12.29
C GLU A 434 7.33 -18.16 10.88
N GLY A 435 6.88 -19.36 10.46
CA GLY A 435 7.13 -19.96 9.15
C GLY A 435 6.48 -19.22 7.99
N GLY A 436 5.47 -18.37 8.25
CA GLY A 436 4.84 -17.53 7.22
C GLY A 436 5.83 -16.62 6.47
N ARG A 437 6.98 -16.27 7.08
CA ARG A 437 8.05 -15.50 6.42
C ARG A 437 8.61 -16.17 5.15
N LEU A 438 8.49 -17.50 5.07
CA LEU A 438 9.00 -18.28 3.93
C LEU A 438 8.25 -17.97 2.64
N LEU A 439 7.03 -17.43 2.72
CA LEU A 439 6.25 -16.97 1.56
C LEU A 439 6.94 -15.83 0.79
N HIS A 440 7.91 -15.14 1.41
CA HIS A 440 8.66 -14.01 0.82
C HIS A 440 10.12 -14.36 0.56
N THR A 441 10.54 -15.54 1.01
CA THR A 441 11.89 -16.01 0.75
C THR A 441 11.94 -16.53 -0.68
N ALA A 442 13.10 -16.41 -1.29
CA ALA A 442 13.33 -16.88 -2.64
C ALA A 442 14.63 -17.71 -2.70
N ASP A 443 14.69 -18.65 -3.63
CA ASP A 443 15.92 -19.39 -3.91
C ASP A 443 16.97 -18.51 -4.63
N TYR A 444 18.09 -19.13 -5.00
CA TYR A 444 19.16 -18.50 -5.77
C TYR A 444 18.72 -18.02 -7.17
N ALA A 445 17.59 -18.49 -7.69
CA ALA A 445 17.00 -18.06 -8.95
C ALA A 445 15.90 -17.00 -8.75
N GLY A 446 15.60 -16.61 -7.51
CA GLY A 446 14.52 -15.67 -7.18
C GLY A 446 13.13 -16.30 -7.16
N ASN A 447 13.01 -17.64 -7.15
CA ASN A 447 11.71 -18.31 -7.09
C ASN A 447 11.19 -18.32 -5.65
N THR A 448 9.99 -17.78 -5.45
CA THR A 448 9.20 -17.90 -4.21
C THR A 448 8.44 -19.23 -4.15
N PRO A 449 7.78 -19.60 -3.03
CA PRO A 449 6.98 -20.83 -2.95
C PRO A 449 5.90 -20.91 -4.03
N CYS A 450 5.29 -19.78 -4.41
CA CYS A 450 4.33 -19.72 -5.52
C CYS A 450 4.95 -20.10 -6.87
N HIS A 451 6.19 -19.70 -7.14
CA HIS A 451 6.89 -20.10 -8.37
C HIS A 451 7.14 -21.61 -8.39
N LEU A 452 7.58 -22.18 -7.27
CA LEU A 452 7.83 -23.62 -7.15
C LEU A 452 6.54 -24.43 -7.32
N ALA A 453 5.45 -24.03 -6.66
CA ALA A 453 4.15 -24.66 -6.80
C ALA A 453 3.58 -24.55 -8.22
N ALA A 454 3.78 -23.39 -8.88
CA ALA A 454 3.36 -23.16 -10.25
C ALA A 454 4.03 -24.12 -11.25
N VAL A 455 5.32 -24.43 -11.05
CA VAL A 455 6.06 -25.39 -11.89
C VAL A 455 5.67 -26.84 -11.56
N ASN A 456 5.47 -27.16 -10.27
CA ASN A 456 5.12 -28.53 -9.87
C ASN A 456 3.69 -28.93 -10.29
N GLY A 457 2.75 -27.98 -10.32
CA GLY A 457 1.36 -28.22 -10.73
C GLY A 457 0.43 -28.69 -9.62
N SER A 458 0.90 -28.71 -8.36
CA SER A 458 0.07 -29.06 -7.20
C SER A 458 -0.93 -27.95 -6.90
N THR A 459 -2.20 -28.24 -7.17
CA THR A 459 -3.31 -27.30 -7.03
C THR A 459 -3.65 -27.05 -5.56
N ASP A 460 -3.56 -28.07 -4.70
CA ASP A 460 -3.84 -27.96 -3.27
C ASP A 460 -2.78 -27.15 -2.53
N ILE A 461 -1.50 -27.36 -2.88
CA ILE A 461 -0.40 -26.57 -2.31
C ILE A 461 -0.48 -25.12 -2.81
N MET A 462 -0.79 -24.90 -4.10
CA MET A 462 -1.02 -23.55 -4.61
C MET A 462 -2.14 -22.85 -3.84
N LEU A 463 -3.27 -23.52 -3.63
CA LEU A 463 -4.40 -22.98 -2.87
C LEU A 463 -4.00 -22.59 -1.44
N GLU A 464 -3.28 -23.46 -0.74
CA GLU A 464 -2.80 -23.21 0.63
C GLU A 464 -1.86 -21.98 0.68
N LEU A 465 -0.92 -21.87 -0.26
CA LEU A 465 -0.01 -20.74 -0.34
C LEU A 465 -0.77 -19.42 -0.56
N LEU A 466 -1.74 -19.41 -1.48
CA LEU A 466 -2.56 -18.23 -1.77
C LEU A 466 -3.43 -17.82 -0.58
N GLN A 467 -4.04 -18.78 0.12
CA GLN A 467 -4.84 -18.51 1.32
C GLN A 467 -4.01 -17.93 2.47
N ARG A 468 -2.70 -18.22 2.50
CA ARG A 468 -1.75 -17.62 3.45
C ARG A 468 -1.13 -16.30 2.97
N GLY A 469 -1.58 -15.78 1.83
CA GLY A 469 -1.16 -14.48 1.30
C GLY A 469 0.14 -14.50 0.50
N ALA A 470 0.50 -15.64 -0.11
CA ALA A 470 1.62 -15.70 -1.03
C ALA A 470 1.37 -14.80 -2.26
N SER A 471 2.38 -14.04 -2.67
CA SER A 471 2.23 -13.07 -3.76
C SER A 471 2.28 -13.75 -5.12
N VAL A 472 1.29 -13.42 -5.95
CA VAL A 472 1.20 -13.84 -7.35
C VAL A 472 1.93 -12.91 -8.32
N HIS A 473 2.48 -11.80 -7.83
CA HIS A 473 3.11 -10.75 -8.63
C HIS A 473 4.63 -10.68 -8.46
N GLU A 474 5.21 -11.50 -7.59
CA GLU A 474 6.67 -11.59 -7.46
C GLU A 474 7.28 -12.07 -8.77
N ARG A 475 8.44 -11.55 -9.13
CA ARG A 475 9.18 -11.95 -10.33
C ARG A 475 10.51 -12.55 -9.92
N ASN A 476 10.83 -13.72 -10.48
CA ASN A 476 12.15 -14.32 -10.28
C ASN A 476 13.25 -13.57 -11.06
N ARG A 477 14.51 -14.02 -10.95
CA ARG A 477 15.65 -13.36 -11.61
C ARG A 477 15.58 -13.37 -13.15
N ALA A 478 14.78 -14.25 -13.73
CA ALA A 478 14.50 -14.28 -15.17
C ALA A 478 13.34 -13.36 -15.59
N GLY A 479 12.74 -12.63 -14.64
CA GLY A 479 11.60 -11.74 -14.85
C GLY A 479 10.24 -12.46 -14.90
N ASN A 480 10.19 -13.76 -14.59
CA ASN A 480 8.99 -14.57 -14.73
C ASN A 480 8.15 -14.51 -13.46
N SER A 481 6.84 -14.35 -13.61
CA SER A 481 5.81 -14.48 -12.58
C SER A 481 5.42 -15.95 -12.34
N PRO A 482 4.79 -16.28 -11.20
CA PRO A 482 4.22 -17.62 -10.98
C PRO A 482 3.23 -18.03 -12.08
N LEU A 483 2.40 -17.09 -12.56
CA LEU A 483 1.41 -17.38 -13.62
C LEU A 483 2.08 -17.76 -14.94
N PHE A 484 3.16 -17.06 -15.32
CA PHE A 484 3.93 -17.40 -16.52
C PHE A 484 4.53 -18.80 -16.42
N LEU A 485 5.11 -19.16 -15.28
CA LEU A 485 5.69 -20.49 -15.06
C LEU A 485 4.63 -21.60 -15.08
N ALA A 486 3.47 -21.39 -14.47
CA ALA A 486 2.35 -22.35 -14.52
C ALA A 486 1.88 -22.58 -15.96
N THR A 487 1.70 -21.50 -16.72
CA THR A 487 1.28 -21.56 -18.13
C THR A 487 2.34 -22.26 -18.99
N LEU A 488 3.62 -21.93 -18.80
CA LEU A 488 4.73 -22.55 -19.56
C LEU A 488 4.88 -24.04 -19.26
N SER A 489 4.58 -24.46 -18.03
CA SER A 489 4.66 -25.85 -17.58
C SER A 489 3.40 -26.68 -17.94
N GLY A 490 2.36 -26.05 -18.48
CA GLY A 490 1.08 -26.71 -18.82
C GLY A 490 0.17 -26.98 -17.61
N ASN A 491 0.43 -26.35 -16.47
CA ASN A 491 -0.32 -26.54 -15.23
C ASN A 491 -1.55 -25.63 -15.18
N GLU A 492 -2.55 -25.89 -16.03
CA GLU A 492 -3.72 -25.02 -16.22
C GLU A 492 -4.52 -24.78 -14.93
N ALA A 493 -4.73 -25.82 -14.10
CA ALA A 493 -5.45 -25.66 -12.83
C ALA A 493 -4.76 -24.66 -11.87
N CYS A 494 -3.43 -24.68 -11.81
CA CYS A 494 -2.66 -23.69 -11.06
C CYS A 494 -2.73 -22.30 -11.70
N ALA A 495 -2.71 -22.23 -13.04
CA ALA A 495 -2.85 -20.96 -13.76
C ALA A 495 -4.22 -20.32 -13.55
N GLU A 496 -5.29 -21.11 -13.52
CA GLU A 496 -6.65 -20.65 -13.20
C GLU A 496 -6.75 -20.12 -11.76
N LEU A 497 -6.18 -20.83 -10.77
CA LEU A 497 -6.14 -20.36 -9.39
C LEU A 497 -5.37 -19.03 -9.25
N LEU A 498 -4.21 -18.93 -9.90
CA LEU A 498 -3.41 -17.70 -9.89
C LEU A 498 -4.19 -16.54 -10.52
N ARG A 499 -4.85 -16.74 -11.67
CA ARG A 499 -5.72 -15.73 -12.29
C ARG A 499 -6.87 -15.32 -11.36
N SER A 500 -7.51 -16.29 -10.71
CA SER A 500 -8.59 -16.03 -9.73
C SER A 500 -8.10 -15.19 -8.54
N ALA A 501 -6.83 -15.33 -8.18
CA ALA A 501 -6.15 -14.51 -7.16
C ALA A 501 -5.63 -13.16 -7.70
N GLY A 502 -5.93 -12.78 -8.95
CA GLY A 502 -5.53 -11.51 -9.56
C GLY A 502 -4.21 -11.53 -10.34
N ALA A 503 -3.57 -12.69 -10.49
CA ALA A 503 -2.35 -12.81 -11.29
C ALA A 503 -2.62 -12.48 -12.76
N HIS A 504 -1.67 -11.80 -13.39
CA HIS A 504 -1.70 -11.50 -14.81
C HIS A 504 -0.28 -11.51 -15.37
N LEU A 505 -0.18 -11.76 -16.67
CA LEU A 505 1.10 -11.70 -17.39
C LEU A 505 1.44 -10.25 -17.70
N SER A 506 2.69 -9.84 -17.54
CA SER A 506 3.15 -8.57 -18.13
C SER A 506 3.19 -8.64 -19.64
N MET A 507 3.27 -7.48 -20.29
CA MET A 507 3.49 -7.38 -21.72
C MET A 507 4.73 -8.17 -22.16
N ASP A 508 5.84 -8.07 -21.42
CA ASP A 508 7.06 -8.82 -21.74
C ASP A 508 6.84 -10.34 -21.68
N GLU A 509 6.04 -10.82 -20.72
CA GLU A 509 5.69 -12.24 -20.60
C GLU A 509 4.73 -12.69 -21.72
N ILE A 510 3.81 -11.83 -22.14
CA ILE A 510 2.91 -12.10 -23.28
C ILE A 510 3.72 -12.23 -24.57
N GLU A 511 4.69 -11.34 -24.79
CA GLU A 511 5.57 -11.34 -25.97
C GLU A 511 6.55 -12.53 -25.99
N ARG A 512 7.01 -12.98 -24.82
CA ARG A 512 7.94 -14.13 -24.68
C ARG A 512 7.24 -15.49 -24.60
N GLY A 513 5.97 -15.51 -24.20
CA GLY A 513 5.24 -16.74 -23.87
C GLY A 513 4.72 -17.53 -25.07
N PRO A 514 4.18 -18.74 -24.85
CA PRO A 514 3.60 -19.57 -25.92
C PRO A 514 2.43 -18.89 -26.66
N LEU A 515 1.77 -17.91 -26.02
CA LEU A 515 0.72 -17.06 -26.61
C LEU A 515 1.23 -16.12 -27.72
N ALA A 516 2.53 -15.82 -27.79
CA ALA A 516 3.12 -15.04 -28.88
C ALA A 516 2.93 -15.69 -30.26
N LYS A 517 2.67 -17.01 -30.31
CA LYS A 517 2.35 -17.75 -31.54
C LYS A 517 0.92 -17.54 -32.04
N HIS A 518 0.05 -16.87 -31.28
CA HIS A 518 -1.36 -16.64 -31.62
C HIS A 518 -1.70 -15.15 -31.80
N CYS A 519 -0.73 -14.25 -31.62
CA CYS A 519 -0.88 -12.79 -31.80
C CYS A 519 -0.20 -12.26 -33.07
N ARG A 520 -0.03 -13.08 -34.13
CA ARG A 520 0.41 -12.62 -35.44
C ARG A 520 -0.71 -12.66 -36.47
#